data_AF-A0A954LNI3-F1
#
_entry.id   AF-A0A954LNI3-F1
#
_cell.length_a   1.000
_cell.length_b   1.000
_cell.length_c   1.000
_cell.angle_alpha   90.00
_cell.angle_beta   90.00
_cell.angle_gamma   90.00
#
_symmetry.space_group_name_H-M   'P 1'
#
loop_
_entity.id
_entity.type
_entity.pdbx_description
1 polymer ?
#
loop_
_entity_poly.entity_id
_entity_poly.type
_entity_poly.pdbx_seq_one_letter_code
_entity_poly.pdbx_strand_id
1 'polypeptide(L)'
;MRHHALQIPAGWMVRQNHFYDITPAEALDGDWLGFPFSQDILQLHNDHLRMLLDLGWYPDGDPDGHFRLILIQWDAPPNHSAMPKQTITEVRNGIEYTYVLQPLLVGDPWSHPLVDVSSKDPYEIVTQINDTLAKAADGELGS
;
A
#
# COMPACT_ATOMS: atom_id res chain seq x y z
N MET A 1 8.86 -16.05 16.56
CA MET A 1 7.93 -15.27 15.70
C MET A 1 7.47 -16.18 14.57
N ARG A 2 6.21 -16.10 14.14
CA ARG A 2 5.72 -16.83 12.97
C ARG A 2 5.85 -15.90 11.78
N HIS A 3 6.81 -16.17 10.90
CA HIS A 3 6.89 -15.52 9.60
C HIS A 3 5.85 -16.22 8.70
N HIS A 4 4.84 -15.47 8.26
CA HIS A 4 3.93 -15.92 7.22
C HIS A 4 4.53 -15.50 5.88
N ALA A 5 4.78 -16.44 4.98
CA ALA A 5 5.20 -16.09 3.63
C ALA A 5 4.02 -15.46 2.88
N LEU A 6 4.31 -14.54 1.95
CA LEU A 6 3.30 -14.07 1.00
C LEU A 6 2.82 -15.26 0.14
N GLN A 7 1.51 -15.44 0.09
CA GLN A 7 0.84 -16.50 -0.67
C GLN A 7 0.21 -15.86 -1.90
N ILE A 8 1.02 -15.67 -2.95
CA ILE A 8 0.58 -15.02 -4.19
C ILE A 8 -0.10 -16.05 -5.09
N PRO A 9 -1.42 -15.96 -5.35
CA PRO A 9 -2.12 -16.89 -6.22
C PRO A 9 -1.68 -16.74 -7.69
N ALA A 10 -1.97 -17.75 -8.51
CA ALA A 10 -1.68 -17.70 -9.93
C ALA A 10 -2.39 -16.51 -10.62
N GLY A 11 -1.73 -15.92 -11.62
CA GLY A 11 -2.24 -14.78 -12.38
C GLY A 11 -1.87 -13.41 -11.81
N TRP A 12 -1.34 -13.36 -10.59
CA TRP A 12 -0.77 -12.14 -10.02
C TRP A 12 0.70 -11.96 -10.43
N MET A 13 1.01 -10.78 -10.93
CA MET A 13 2.35 -10.36 -11.35
C MET A 13 2.92 -9.36 -10.34
N VAL A 14 4.12 -9.61 -9.87
CA VAL A 14 4.88 -8.67 -9.03
C VAL A 14 5.46 -7.58 -9.92
N ARG A 15 4.97 -6.34 -9.78
CA ARG A 15 5.53 -5.16 -10.47
C ARG A 15 6.65 -4.51 -9.67
N GLN A 16 6.48 -4.48 -8.36
CA GLN A 16 7.45 -3.90 -7.42
C GLN A 16 7.40 -4.69 -6.11
N ASN A 17 8.56 -4.88 -5.49
CA ASN A 17 8.64 -5.46 -4.15
C ASN A 17 9.88 -4.95 -3.39
N HIS A 18 9.62 -4.10 -2.40
CA HIS A 18 10.55 -3.67 -1.37
C HIS A 18 10.01 -4.05 0.02
N PHE A 19 9.11 -5.04 0.11
CA PHE A 19 8.57 -5.50 1.38
C PHE A 19 9.51 -6.52 2.00
N TYR A 20 10.25 -6.09 3.02
CA TYR A 20 11.21 -6.90 3.76
C TYR A 20 10.65 -7.28 5.14
N ASP A 21 11.22 -8.34 5.70
CA ASP A 21 10.97 -8.78 7.06
C ASP A 21 11.74 -7.89 8.05
N ILE A 22 11.33 -6.63 8.15
CA ILE A 22 11.91 -5.60 9.01
C ILE A 22 10.79 -4.77 9.62
N THR A 23 10.87 -4.54 10.92
CA THR A 23 9.93 -3.67 11.64
C THR A 23 10.38 -2.20 11.58
N PRO A 24 9.44 -1.24 11.72
CA PRO A 24 9.80 0.17 11.84
C PRO A 24 10.84 0.44 12.95
N ALA A 25 10.70 -0.23 14.09
CA ALA A 25 11.61 -0.08 15.21
C ALA A 25 13.05 -0.55 14.91
N GLU A 26 13.21 -1.57 14.05
CA GLU A 26 14.52 -2.07 13.64
C GLU A 26 15.19 -1.17 12.59
N ALA A 27 14.41 -0.44 11.80
CA ALA A 27 14.90 0.41 10.71
C ALA A 27 15.06 1.88 11.09
N LEU A 28 14.64 2.27 12.30
CA LEU A 28 14.67 3.66 12.76
C LEU A 28 16.11 4.19 12.85
N ASP A 29 16.39 5.28 12.12
CA ASP A 29 17.67 6.00 12.16
C ASP A 29 17.41 7.43 12.65
N GLY A 30 17.68 7.66 13.94
CA GLY A 30 17.28 8.89 14.62
C GLY A 30 15.76 9.03 14.67
N ASP A 31 15.23 10.08 14.05
CA ASP A 31 13.79 10.38 14.01
C ASP A 31 13.19 10.12 12.62
N TRP A 32 13.82 9.27 11.80
CA TRP A 32 13.42 9.03 10.41
C TRP A 32 13.51 7.54 10.02
N LEU A 33 12.55 7.08 9.22
CA LEU A 33 12.58 5.77 8.57
C LEU A 33 13.04 5.91 7.11
N GLY A 34 14.18 5.30 6.80
CA GLY A 34 14.66 5.20 5.42
C GLY A 34 13.98 4.08 4.64
N PHE A 35 14.64 3.66 3.56
CA PHE A 35 14.25 2.47 2.81
C PHE A 35 14.07 1.25 3.76
N PRO A 36 12.97 0.47 3.66
CA PRO A 36 11.94 0.49 2.62
C PRO A 36 10.69 1.34 2.92
N PHE A 37 10.63 2.07 4.03
CA PHE A 37 9.42 2.73 4.56
C PHE A 37 9.01 3.98 3.75
N SER A 38 8.63 3.74 2.50
CA SER A 38 8.15 4.75 1.55
C SER A 38 6.72 4.45 1.13
N GLN A 39 6.08 5.38 0.43
CA GLN A 39 4.71 5.16 -0.09
C GLN A 39 4.62 4.11 -1.20
N ASP A 40 5.75 3.61 -1.70
CA ASP A 40 5.83 2.68 -2.83
C ASP A 40 6.60 1.40 -2.40
N ILE A 41 5.93 0.45 -1.74
CA ILE A 41 6.58 -0.76 -1.18
C ILE A 41 6.34 -2.00 -2.02
N LEU A 42 5.09 -2.41 -2.22
CA LEU A 42 4.73 -3.62 -2.96
C LEU A 42 3.60 -3.31 -3.93
N GLN A 43 3.71 -3.84 -5.14
CA GLN A 43 2.67 -3.71 -6.15
C GLN A 43 2.48 -5.03 -6.90
N LEU A 44 1.24 -5.53 -6.87
CA LEU A 44 0.81 -6.75 -7.54
C LEU A 44 -0.31 -6.44 -8.53
N HIS A 45 -0.24 -7.02 -9.73
CA HIS A 45 -1.23 -6.83 -10.79
C HIS A 45 -1.87 -8.15 -11.17
N ASN A 46 -3.17 -8.14 -11.41
CA ASN A 46 -3.88 -9.23 -12.08
C ASN A 46 -4.70 -8.66 -13.23
N ASP A 47 -4.19 -8.80 -14.46
CA ASP A 47 -4.82 -8.23 -15.66
C ASP A 47 -6.14 -8.95 -16.01
N HIS A 48 -6.29 -10.22 -15.63
CA HIS A 48 -7.52 -10.98 -15.85
C HIS A 48 -8.66 -10.50 -14.95
N LEU A 49 -8.36 -10.29 -13.66
CA LEU A 49 -9.32 -9.76 -12.69
C LEU A 49 -9.48 -8.23 -12.80
N ARG A 50 -8.60 -7.56 -13.55
CA ARG A 50 -8.48 -6.10 -13.64
C ARG A 50 -8.27 -5.48 -12.25
N MET A 51 -7.35 -6.05 -11.48
CA MET A 51 -7.07 -5.68 -10.10
C MET A 51 -5.61 -5.33 -9.84
N LEU A 52 -5.40 -4.40 -8.92
CA LEU A 52 -4.08 -3.93 -8.48
C LEU A 52 -4.11 -3.81 -6.96
N LEU A 53 -3.17 -4.49 -6.34
CA LEU A 53 -2.89 -4.42 -4.91
C LEU A 53 -1.62 -3.58 -4.73
N ASP A 54 -1.75 -2.52 -3.95
CA ASP A 54 -0.70 -1.53 -3.67
C ASP A 54 -0.46 -1.47 -2.16
N LEU A 55 0.80 -1.43 -1.75
CA LEU A 55 1.22 -1.31 -0.37
C LEU A 55 2.23 -0.18 -0.27
N GLY A 56 2.00 0.73 0.66
CA GLY A 56 2.92 1.81 1.00
C GLY A 56 2.96 2.07 2.50
N TRP A 57 3.99 2.78 2.95
CA TRP A 57 4.09 3.36 4.29
C TRP A 57 3.69 4.84 4.24
N TYR A 58 2.74 5.23 5.10
CA TYR A 58 2.17 6.58 5.12
C TYR A 58 2.16 7.17 6.54
N PRO A 59 2.62 8.42 6.70
CA PRO A 59 3.38 9.23 5.73
C PRO A 59 4.76 8.61 5.39
N ASP A 60 5.33 9.01 4.26
CA ASP A 60 6.64 8.49 3.80
C ASP A 60 7.73 8.76 4.86
N GLY A 61 8.44 7.72 5.27
CA GLY A 61 9.53 7.77 6.25
C GLY A 61 9.17 8.24 7.67
N ASP A 62 7.90 8.48 7.95
CA ASP A 62 7.45 8.92 9.27
C ASP A 62 7.46 7.74 10.27
N PRO A 63 8.22 7.80 11.38
CA PRO A 63 8.23 6.74 12.40
C PRO A 63 6.86 6.44 13.02
N ASP A 64 5.94 7.40 13.01
CA ASP A 64 4.56 7.27 13.49
C ASP A 64 3.56 6.88 12.38
N GLY A 65 4.07 6.67 11.16
CA GLY A 65 3.32 6.15 10.05
C GLY A 65 2.84 4.70 10.23
N HIS A 66 2.19 4.21 9.17
CA HIS A 66 1.67 2.86 9.09
C HIS A 66 1.72 2.35 7.66
N PHE A 67 1.75 1.04 7.49
CA PHE A 67 1.45 0.44 6.20
C PHE A 67 -0.02 0.68 5.85
N ARG A 68 -0.28 1.02 4.59
CA ARG A 68 -1.60 1.08 4.00
C ARG A 68 -1.65 0.14 2.80
N LEU A 69 -2.55 -0.83 2.86
CA LEU A 69 -2.80 -1.80 1.81
C LEU A 69 -4.09 -1.43 1.09
N ILE A 70 -4.01 -1.24 -0.22
CA ILE A 70 -5.16 -0.89 -1.05
C ILE A 70 -5.31 -1.92 -2.15
N LEU A 71 -6.54 -2.41 -2.35
CA LEU A 71 -6.93 -3.16 -3.54
C LEU A 71 -7.93 -2.33 -4.33
N ILE A 72 -7.62 -2.09 -5.60
CA ILE A 72 -8.56 -1.49 -6.56
C ILE A 72 -8.93 -2.51 -7.63
N GLN A 73 -10.12 -2.33 -8.21
CA GLN A 73 -10.54 -2.97 -9.45
C GLN A 73 -10.91 -1.88 -10.45
N TRP A 74 -10.67 -2.12 -11.73
CA TRP A 74 -10.94 -1.14 -12.77
C TRP A 74 -11.74 -1.68 -13.95
N ASP A 75 -12.59 -0.80 -14.51
CA ASP A 75 -13.20 -1.05 -15.81
C ASP A 75 -12.33 -0.61 -16.98
N ALA A 76 -11.61 0.49 -16.79
CA ALA A 76 -10.58 1.01 -17.68
C ALA A 76 -9.29 1.22 -16.88
N PRO A 77 -8.10 1.07 -17.48
CA PRO A 77 -6.83 1.18 -16.76
C PRO A 77 -6.78 2.43 -15.87
N PRO A 78 -6.29 2.34 -14.62
CA PRO A 78 -6.23 3.48 -13.73
C PRO A 78 -5.30 4.56 -14.32
N ASN A 79 -5.61 5.83 -14.04
CA ASN A 79 -4.78 6.96 -14.51
C ASN A 79 -3.37 6.94 -13.89
N HIS A 80 -3.24 6.28 -12.74
CA HIS A 80 -2.01 6.12 -11.99
C HIS A 80 -1.71 4.65 -11.80
N SER A 81 -0.45 4.28 -12.03
CA SER A 81 0.04 2.93 -11.81
C SER A 81 0.18 2.57 -10.33
N ALA A 82 0.16 3.54 -9.41
CA ALA A 82 0.23 3.36 -7.96
C ALA A 82 -0.71 4.37 -7.27
N MET A 83 -0.97 4.19 -5.97
CA MET A 83 -1.86 5.09 -5.24
C MET A 83 -1.30 6.53 -5.29
N PRO A 84 -2.09 7.52 -5.75
CA PRO A 84 -1.62 8.90 -5.80
C PRO A 84 -1.18 9.39 -4.41
N LYS A 85 -0.02 10.05 -4.35
CA LYS A 85 0.49 10.63 -3.11
C LYS A 85 -0.50 11.67 -2.62
N GLN A 86 -1.15 11.39 -1.49
CA GLN A 86 -2.25 12.22 -1.02
C GLN A 86 -1.77 13.39 -0.18
N THR A 87 -0.65 13.22 0.52
CA THR A 87 -0.18 14.23 1.46
C THR A 87 1.32 14.19 1.68
N ILE A 88 1.93 15.38 1.74
CA ILE A 88 3.21 15.60 2.42
C ILE A 88 2.94 16.53 3.60
N THR A 89 3.40 16.14 4.78
CA THR A 89 3.46 17.02 5.94
C THR A 89 4.91 17.46 6.13
N GLU A 90 5.14 18.77 6.16
CA GLU A 90 6.45 19.34 6.40
C GLU A 90 6.36 20.41 7.50
N VAL A 91 7.29 20.38 8.46
CA VAL A 91 7.40 21.44 9.46
C VAL A 91 8.47 22.44 9.03
N ARG A 92 8.08 23.70 8.79
CA ARG A 92 9.02 24.81 8.54
C ARG A 92 8.78 25.92 9.57
N ASN A 93 9.84 26.32 10.27
CA ASN A 93 9.80 27.38 11.30
C ASN A 93 8.73 27.16 12.39
N GLY A 94 8.47 25.91 12.77
CA GLY A 94 7.45 25.57 13.76
C GLY A 94 6.00 25.62 13.25
N ILE A 95 5.80 25.76 11.93
CA ILE A 95 4.50 25.68 11.27
C ILE A 95 4.43 24.40 10.46
N GLU A 96 3.37 23.62 10.63
CA GLU A 96 3.08 22.43 9.84
C GLU A 96 2.40 22.81 8.52
N TYR A 97 2.94 22.33 7.41
CA TYR A 97 2.40 22.49 6.06
C TYR A 97 1.93 21.13 5.55
N THR A 98 0.63 21.02 5.29
CA THR A 98 0.04 19.83 4.66
C THR A 98 -0.20 20.10 3.18
N TYR A 99 0.60 19.51 2.31
CA TYR A 99 0.43 19.60 0.86
C TYR A 99 -0.43 18.46 0.35
N VAL A 100 -1.62 18.76 -0.18
CA VAL A 100 -2.40 17.80 -0.97
C VAL A 100 -1.81 17.79 -2.39
N LEU A 101 -1.00 16.78 -2.69
CA LEU A 101 -0.25 16.74 -3.95
C LEU A 101 -1.14 16.38 -5.13
N GLN A 102 -2.07 15.46 -4.94
CA GLN A 102 -2.95 14.99 -6.01
C GLN A 102 -4.32 14.57 -5.44
N PRO A 103 -5.41 15.28 -5.77
CA PRO A 103 -6.74 14.84 -5.36
C PRO A 103 -7.13 13.57 -6.10
N LEU A 104 -7.80 12.65 -5.42
CA LEU A 104 -8.45 11.52 -6.08
C LEU A 104 -9.61 12.07 -6.92
N LEU A 105 -9.56 11.81 -8.22
CA LEU A 105 -10.58 12.25 -9.14
C LEU A 105 -11.80 11.33 -9.04
N VAL A 106 -13.00 11.91 -9.13
CA VAL A 106 -14.24 11.13 -9.19
C VAL A 106 -14.20 10.23 -10.42
N GLY A 107 -14.38 8.93 -10.21
CA GLY A 107 -14.33 7.91 -11.25
C GLY A 107 -12.95 7.27 -11.45
N ASP A 108 -11.93 7.72 -10.70
CA ASP A 108 -10.67 6.99 -10.60
C ASP A 108 -10.85 5.77 -9.66
N PRO A 109 -10.43 4.55 -10.03
CA PRO A 109 -10.50 3.37 -9.15
C PRO A 109 -9.93 3.60 -7.74
N TRP A 110 -8.92 4.47 -7.62
CA TRP A 110 -8.32 4.84 -6.34
C TRP A 110 -9.30 5.55 -5.38
N SER A 111 -10.39 6.14 -5.88
CA SER A 111 -11.43 6.77 -5.04
C SER A 111 -12.44 5.79 -4.46
N HIS A 112 -12.48 4.54 -4.95
CA HIS A 112 -13.41 3.50 -4.52
C HIS A 112 -12.71 2.14 -4.39
N PRO A 113 -11.75 2.01 -3.45
CA PRO A 113 -11.03 0.76 -3.27
C PRO A 113 -11.96 -0.36 -2.77
N LEU A 114 -11.68 -1.60 -3.21
CA LEU A 114 -12.32 -2.80 -2.71
C LEU A 114 -11.82 -3.16 -1.31
N VAL A 115 -10.54 -2.85 -1.03
CA VAL A 115 -9.90 -3.00 0.28
C VAL A 115 -9.07 -1.75 0.54
N ASP A 116 -9.21 -1.17 1.73
CA ASP A 116 -8.36 -0.09 2.25
C ASP A 116 -8.19 -0.33 3.74
N VAL A 117 -7.04 -0.90 4.10
CA VAL A 117 -6.71 -1.28 5.47
C VAL A 117 -5.31 -0.81 5.82
N SER A 118 -5.07 -0.61 7.12
CA SER A 118 -3.78 -0.18 7.61
C SER A 118 -3.36 -0.93 8.86
N SER A 119 -2.05 -1.04 9.05
CA SER A 119 -1.44 -1.52 10.28
C SER A 119 0.00 -1.02 10.40
N LYS A 120 0.47 -0.86 11.64
CA LYS A 120 1.89 -0.62 11.93
C LYS A 120 2.69 -1.93 11.99
N ASP A 121 2.00 -3.05 12.18
CA ASP A 121 2.60 -4.38 12.31
C ASP A 121 2.76 -5.04 10.92
N PRO A 122 4.00 -5.30 10.45
CA PRO A 122 4.22 -5.97 9.17
C PRO A 122 3.62 -7.38 9.11
N TYR A 123 3.46 -8.08 10.24
CA TYR A 123 2.88 -9.43 10.27
C TYR A 123 1.35 -9.41 10.09
N GLU A 124 0.68 -8.39 10.64
CA GLU A 124 -0.74 -8.15 10.35
C GLU A 124 -0.93 -7.81 8.87
N ILE A 125 -0.05 -7.00 8.29
CA ILE A 125 -0.08 -6.66 6.86
C ILE A 125 0.11 -7.89 5.98
N VAL A 126 1.03 -8.79 6.30
CA VAL A 126 1.17 -10.07 5.58
C VAL A 126 -0.14 -10.86 5.59
N THR A 127 -0.80 -10.93 6.75
CA THR A 127 -2.07 -11.63 6.90
C THR A 127 -3.14 -10.98 6.02
N GLN A 128 -3.22 -9.64 6.05
CA GLN A 128 -4.15 -8.88 5.23
C GLN A 128 -3.88 -9.05 3.72
N ILE A 129 -2.62 -9.09 3.28
CA ILE A 129 -2.27 -9.35 1.88
C ILE A 129 -2.75 -10.75 1.48
N ASN A 130 -2.43 -11.77 2.27
CA ASN A 130 -2.79 -13.15 1.96
C ASN A 130 -4.31 -13.34 1.91
N ASP A 131 -5.04 -12.82 2.89
CA ASP A 131 -6.50 -12.87 2.93
C ASP A 131 -7.12 -12.11 1.75
N THR A 132 -6.59 -10.93 1.41
CA THR A 132 -7.06 -10.13 0.26
C THR A 132 -6.88 -10.89 -1.04
N LEU A 133 -5.70 -11.48 -1.26
CA LEU A 133 -5.40 -12.23 -2.47
C LEU A 133 -6.23 -13.52 -2.59
N ALA A 134 -6.46 -14.22 -1.48
CA ALA A 134 -7.31 -15.41 -1.44
C ALA A 134 -8.76 -15.07 -1.82
N LYS A 135 -9.34 -14.06 -1.18
CA LYS A 135 -10.71 -13.58 -1.49
C LYS A 135 -10.86 -13.12 -2.94
N ALA A 136 -9.86 -12.44 -3.48
CA ALA A 136 -9.85 -12.07 -4.90
C ALA A 136 -9.82 -13.29 -5.83
N ALA A 137 -9.02 -14.31 -5.49
CA ALA A 137 -8.95 -15.56 -6.26
C ALA A 137 -10.25 -16.38 -6.18
N ASP A 138 -10.94 -16.34 -5.05
CA ASP A 138 -12.22 -17.02 -4.82
C ASP A 138 -13.42 -16.24 -5.39
N GLY A 139 -13.20 -15.05 -5.94
CA GLY A 139 -14.26 -14.19 -6.51
C GLY A 139 -15.13 -13.52 -5.45
N GLU A 140 -14.65 -13.41 -4.21
CA GLU A 140 -15.33 -12.73 -3.10
C GLU A 140 -15.11 -11.22 -3.09
N LEU A 141 -14.16 -10.71 -3.89
CA LEU A 141 -13.88 -9.30 -4.06
C LEU A 141 -14.18 -8.87 -5.51
N GLY A 142 -14.83 -7.72 -5.66
CA GLY A 142 -15.25 -7.21 -6.97
C GLY A 142 -16.53 -7.88 -7.49
N SER A 143 -17.04 -7.37 -8.61
CA SER A 143 -18.24 -7.86 -9.29
C SER A 143 -18.13 -7.84 -10.81
#